data_AF-A0A1D8URQ9-F1
#
_entry.id   AF-A0A1D8URQ9-F1
#
_cell.length_a   1.000
_cell.length_b   1.000
_cell.length_c   1.000
_cell.angle_alpha   90.00
_cell.angle_beta   90.00
_cell.angle_gamma   90.00
#
_symmetry.space_group_name_H-M   'P 1'
#
loop_
_entity.id
_entity.type
_entity.pdbx_description
1 polymer ?
#
loop_
_entity_poly.entity_id
_entity_poly.type
_entity_poly.pdbx_seq_one_letter_code
_entity_poly.pdbx_strand_id
1 'polypeptide(L)' 'MKKDPAHEAENLIQTQGAEAATFARRQYQTALEMEDIKLQGYWLDVLNRIKASPSGGTTAI' A
#
# COMPACT_ATOMS: atom_id res chain seq x y z
N MET A 1 11.35 12.94 -5.51
CA MET A 1 9.88 13.11 -5.54
C MET A 1 9.27 11.86 -4.92
N LYS A 2 8.50 11.96 -3.84
CA LYS A 2 7.69 10.82 -3.38
C LYS A 2 6.58 10.64 -4.43
N LYS A 3 6.47 9.44 -5.01
CA LYS A 3 5.42 9.10 -5.98
C LYS A 3 4.06 9.26 -5.29
N ASP A 4 3.02 9.57 -6.05
CA ASP A 4 1.66 9.66 -5.53
C ASP A 4 1.22 8.31 -4.89
N PRO A 5 0.51 8.29 -3.74
CA PRO A 5 0.08 7.06 -3.08
C PRO A 5 -0.75 6.12 -3.97
N ALA A 6 -1.53 6.66 -4.92
CA ALA A 6 -2.31 5.86 -5.85
C ALA A 6 -1.41 5.15 -6.86
N HIS A 7 -0.43 5.89 -7.40
CA HIS A 7 0.53 5.33 -8.33
C HIS A 7 1.39 4.24 -7.66
N GLU A 8 1.79 4.43 -6.40
CA GLU A 8 2.52 3.41 -5.65
C GLU A 8 1.65 2.19 -5.35
N ALA A 9 0.38 2.39 -4.99
CA ALA A 9 -0.56 1.29 -4.79
C ALA A 9 -0.74 0.44 -6.07
N GLU A 10 -0.95 1.08 -7.23
CA GLU A 10 -1.04 0.39 -8.52
C GLU A 10 0.25 -0.36 -8.86
N ASN A 11 1.40 0.29 -8.70
CA ASN A 11 2.69 -0.33 -8.94
C ASN A 11 2.90 -1.56 -8.04
N LEU A 12 2.53 -1.48 -6.76
CA LEU A 12 2.63 -2.61 -5.83
C LEU A 12 1.66 -3.74 -6.20
N ILE A 13 0.43 -3.44 -6.61
CA ILE A 13 -0.51 -4.45 -7.10
C ILE A 13 0.05 -5.14 -8.35
N GLN A 14 0.62 -4.38 -9.29
CA GLN A 14 1.17 -4.94 -10.53
C GLN A 14 2.43 -5.79 -10.29
N THR A 15 3.28 -5.39 -9.35
CA THR A 15 4.57 -6.05 -9.10
C THR A 15 4.51 -7.17 -8.05
N GLN A 16 3.67 -7.02 -7.02
CA GLN A 16 3.58 -7.96 -5.89
C GLN A 16 2.24 -8.69 -5.82
N GLY A 17 1.23 -8.29 -6.60
CA GLY A 17 -0.08 -8.94 -6.62
C GLY A 17 -0.71 -9.00 -5.23
N ALA A 18 -0.99 -10.22 -4.77
CA ALA A 18 -1.61 -10.48 -3.46
C ALA A 18 -0.76 -10.00 -2.26
N GLU A 19 0.57 -9.88 -2.43
CA GLU A 19 1.46 -9.45 -1.34
C GLU A 19 1.55 -7.93 -1.18
N ALA A 20 1.00 -7.15 -2.13
CA ALA A 20 1.05 -5.69 -2.12
C ALA A 20 0.56 -5.08 -0.79
N ALA A 21 -0.55 -5.60 -0.25
CA ALA A 21 -1.11 -5.13 1.01
C ALA A 21 -0.23 -5.48 2.21
N THR A 22 0.40 -6.65 2.19
CA THR A 22 1.36 -7.08 3.24
C THR A 22 2.59 -6.18 3.22
N PHE A 23 3.11 -5.85 2.04
CA PHE A 23 4.23 -4.95 1.89
C PHE A 23 3.92 -3.54 2.41
N ALA A 24 2.83 -2.93 1.95
CA ALA A 24 2.43 -1.59 2.39
C ALA A 24 2.19 -1.53 3.91
N ARG A 25 1.65 -2.59 4.50
CA ARG A 25 1.48 -2.71 5.96
C ARG A 25 2.83 -2.73 6.70
N ARG A 26 3.83 -3.46 6.21
CA ARG A 26 5.17 -3.49 6.82
C ARG A 26 5.82 -2.10 6.77
N GLN A 27 5.72 -1.41 5.64
CA GLN A 27 6.25 -0.05 5.51
C GLN A 27 5.54 0.96 6.43
N TYR A 28 4.23 0.82 6.60
CA TYR A 28 3.48 1.60 7.59
C TYR A 28 3.96 1.32 9.02
N GLN A 29 4.23 0.06 9.38
CA GLN A 29 4.79 -0.29 10.70
C GLN A 29 6.18 0.31 10.91
N THR A 30 7.07 0.23 9.93
CA THR A 30 8.38 0.90 10.00
C THR A 30 8.24 2.41 10.16
N ALA A 31 7.28 3.03 9.47
CA ALA A 31 7.02 4.47 9.64
C ALA A 31 6.48 4.84 11.04
N LEU A 32 5.75 3.93 11.70
CA LEU A 32 5.36 4.08 13.10
C LEU A 32 6.56 3.99 14.03
N GLU A 33 7.43 3.00 13.84
CA GLU A 33 8.66 2.81 14.63
C GLU A 33 9.63 3.99 14.52
N MET A 34 9.66 4.63 13.34
CA MET A 34 10.48 5.82 13.09
C MET A 34 9.82 7.12 13.54
N GLU A 35 8.58 7.07 14.02
CA GLU A 35 7.76 8.24 14.36
C GLU A 35 7.60 9.27 13.21
N ASP A 36 7.75 8.82 11.95
CA ASP A 36 7.61 9.67 10.76
C ASP A 36 6.14 9.75 10.32
N ILE A 37 5.44 10.75 10.86
CA ILE A 37 4.02 11.02 10.57
C ILE A 37 3.73 11.16 9.06
N LYS A 38 4.68 11.71 8.27
CA LYS A 38 4.47 11.87 6.83
C LYS A 38 4.51 10.51 6.13
N LEU A 39 5.42 9.62 6.53
CA LEU A 39 5.46 8.26 5.99
C LEU A 39 4.30 7.41 6.48
N GLN A 40 3.84 7.60 7.71
CA GLN A 40 2.66 6.92 8.24
C GLN A 40 1.42 7.23 7.39
N GLY A 41 1.13 8.52 7.17
CA GLY A 41 0.00 8.93 6.33
C GLY A 41 0.13 8.41 4.90
N TYR A 42 1.33 8.52 4.31
CA TYR A 42 1.60 8.01 2.97
C TYR A 42 1.31 6.51 2.84
N TRP A 43 1.88 5.67 3.70
CA TRP A 43 1.72 4.22 3.60
C TRP A 43 0.32 3.75 4.01
N LEU A 44 -0.36 4.48 4.88
CA LEU A 44 -1.76 4.23 5.21
C LEU A 44 -2.66 4.46 3.99
N ASP A 45 -2.43 5.55 3.24
CA ASP A 45 -3.16 5.84 2.00
C ASP A 45 -2.90 4.78 0.92
N VAL A 46 -1.63 4.39 0.73
CA VAL A 46 -1.25 3.29 -0.19
C VAL A 46 -1.99 2.00 0.20
N LEU A 47 -1.96 1.62 1.48
CA LEU A 47 -2.60 0.40 1.97
C LEU A 47 -4.12 0.43 1.77
N ASN A 48 -4.76 1.55 2.03
CA ASN A 48 -6.21 1.72 1.82
C ASN A 48 -6.58 1.59 0.36
N ARG A 49 -5.79 2.16 -0.55
CA ARG A 49 -6.01 2.05 -2.00
C ARG A 49 -5.83 0.63 -2.50
N ILE A 50 -4.81 -0.09 -2.02
CA ILE A 50 -4.61 -1.50 -2.38
C ILE A 50 -5.83 -2.33 -1.98
N LYS A 51 -6.36 -2.12 -0.77
CA LYS A 51 -7.56 -2.83 -0.27
C LYS A 51 -8.84 -2.47 -1.03
N ALA A 52 -8.96 -1.22 -1.48
CA ALA A 52 -10.09 -0.76 -2.27
C ALA A 52 -10.02 -1.21 -3.73
N SER A 53 -8.86 -1.67 -4.20
CA SER A 53 -8.70 -2.15 -5.56
C SER A 53 -9.41 -3.50 -5.74
N PRO A 54 -10.24 -3.67 -6.78
CA PRO A 54 -10.97 -4.92 -7.03
C PRO A 54 -10.04 -6.12 -7.25
N SER A 55 -8.76 -5.89 -7.56
CA SER A 55 -7.74 -6.94 -7.68
C SER A 55 -7.29 -7.53 -6.32
N GLY A 56 -7.70 -6.93 -5.20
CA GLY A 56 -7.33 -7.36 -3.84
C GLY A 56 -8.29 -8.37 -3.20
N GLY A 57 -9.39 -8.71 -3.87
CA GLY A 57 -10.34 -9.71 -3.40
C GLY A 57 -10.83 -10.52 -4.58
N THR A 58 -10.38 -11.77 -4.67
CA THR A 58 -10.99 -12.89 -5.39
C THR A 58 -11.74 -12.53 -6.67
N THR A 59 -11.13 -12.87 -7.81
CA THR A 59 -11.86 -13.23 -9.03
C THR A 59 -12.97 -14.21 -8.66
N ALA A 60 -14.21 -13.72 -8.56
CA ALA A 60 -15.38 -14.57 -8.50
C ALA A 60 -15.56 -15.17 -9.90
N ILE A 61 -15.14 -16.42 -10.07
CA ILE A 61 -15.60 -17.34 -11.11
C ILE A 61 -16.26 -18.53 -10.44
#